data_AF-A0A2B4S0B2-F1
#
_entry.id   AF-A0A2B4S0B2-F1
#
_cell.length_a   1.000
_cell.length_b   1.000
_cell.length_c   1.000
_cell.angle_alpha   90.00
_cell.angle_beta   90.00
_cell.angle_gamma   90.00
#
_symmetry.space_group_name_H-M   'P 1'
#
loop_
_entity.id
_entity.type
_entity.pdbx_description
1 polymer ?
#
loop_
_entity_poly.entity_id
_entity_poly.type
_entity_poly.pdbx_seq_one_letter_code
_entity_poly.pdbx_strand_id
1 'polypeptide(L)'
;MTTVPLKVISPEAFFSEKKENLDQVLDIQNLVECLAFETLQSIVEPLKNRENGLKGVLVDTYVAGEMKEFSSEELRVNKIIDHNSYYGVVFGGGRLSEKNFQHCFEDYFLSKQAHIFQEVKKHTTPMKEPKESAAVERSSGLFDAKSPLFQNAIYSCIGMLLFFTACGIIWDYGYMRHWKKKAEMDELELLGGPGYEMAKRNLDMMDSLMQEVQEFYDNWTKRLDEITEKHDEEQRLQSKLKK
;
A
#
# COMPACT_ATOMS: atom_id res chain seq x y z
N MET A 1 11.22 9.21 -23.99
CA MET A 1 11.07 10.15 -25.12
C MET A 1 11.14 9.29 -26.37
N THR A 2 10.00 8.72 -26.78
CA THR A 2 9.92 7.79 -27.91
C THR A 2 9.27 8.54 -29.06
N THR A 3 10.08 8.99 -29.99
CA THR A 3 9.65 9.49 -31.29
C THR A 3 9.15 8.31 -32.11
N VAL A 4 7.86 8.26 -32.39
CA VAL A 4 7.28 7.30 -33.35
C VAL A 4 7.58 7.83 -34.75
N PRO A 5 8.37 7.13 -35.58
CA PRO A 5 8.59 7.54 -36.96
C PRO A 5 7.32 7.27 -37.78
N LEU A 6 6.76 8.32 -38.38
CA LEU A 6 5.66 8.23 -39.35
C LEU A 6 6.25 7.85 -40.71
N LYS A 7 5.93 6.63 -41.16
CA LYS A 7 6.33 6.07 -42.45
C LYS A 7 5.14 6.13 -43.39
N VAL A 8 5.28 6.80 -44.53
CA VAL A 8 4.29 6.79 -45.61
C VAL A 8 4.47 5.47 -46.36
N ILE A 9 3.53 4.54 -46.19
CA ILE A 9 3.57 3.20 -46.79
C ILE A 9 2.52 3.12 -47.90
N SER A 10 2.90 2.58 -49.06
CA SER A 10 2.01 2.32 -50.20
C SER A 10 0.79 1.49 -49.76
N PRO A 11 -0.44 1.77 -50.26
CA PRO A 11 -1.66 1.07 -49.84
C PRO A 11 -1.54 -0.46 -49.92
N GLU A 12 -0.87 -0.98 -50.95
CA GLU A 12 -0.71 -2.43 -51.16
C GLU A 12 0.22 -3.07 -50.12
N ALA A 13 1.27 -2.37 -49.72
CA ALA A 13 2.19 -2.81 -48.66
C ALA A 13 1.52 -2.72 -47.27
N PHE A 14 0.70 -1.69 -47.04
CA PHE A 14 -0.08 -1.54 -45.80
C PHE A 14 -1.09 -2.68 -45.62
N PHE A 15 -1.79 -3.10 -46.69
CA PHE A 15 -2.75 -4.21 -46.62
C PHE A 15 -2.09 -5.59 -46.42
N SER A 16 -0.92 -5.83 -47.02
CA SER A 16 -0.16 -7.08 -46.84
C SER A 16 0.42 -7.18 -45.42
N GLU A 17 1.01 -6.09 -44.92
CA GLU A 17 1.54 -6.00 -43.56
C GLU A 17 0.42 -6.08 -42.50
N LYS A 18 -0.77 -5.54 -42.80
CA LYS A 18 -1.96 -5.74 -41.96
C LYS A 18 -2.39 -7.18 -41.91
N LYS A 19 -2.39 -7.90 -43.03
CA LYS A 19 -2.87 -9.29 -43.10
C LYS A 19 -1.98 -10.24 -42.29
N GLU A 20 -0.67 -10.12 -42.46
CA GLU A 20 0.33 -10.92 -41.73
C GLU A 20 0.34 -10.64 -40.21
N ASN A 21 0.13 -9.38 -39.81
CA ASN A 21 -0.01 -9.01 -38.40
C ASN A 21 -1.39 -9.35 -37.80
N LEU A 22 -2.46 -9.31 -38.60
CA LEU A 22 -3.78 -9.77 -38.17
C LEU A 22 -3.72 -11.27 -37.87
N ASP A 23 -3.02 -12.05 -38.70
CA ASP A 23 -2.79 -13.48 -38.50
C ASP A 23 -2.00 -13.75 -37.20
N GLN A 24 -1.05 -12.88 -36.84
CA GLN A 24 -0.27 -12.98 -35.59
C GLN A 24 -1.09 -12.63 -34.33
N VAL A 25 -2.01 -11.66 -34.43
CA VAL A 25 -3.00 -11.35 -33.39
C VAL A 25 -4.06 -12.46 -33.29
N LEU A 26 -4.47 -13.03 -34.44
CA LEU A 26 -5.36 -14.19 -34.53
C LEU A 26 -4.75 -15.44 -33.90
N ASP A 27 -3.43 -15.62 -33.97
CA ASP A 27 -2.73 -16.74 -33.32
C ASP A 27 -2.75 -16.62 -31.79
N ILE A 28 -2.79 -15.39 -31.25
CA ILE A 28 -3.05 -15.11 -29.82
C ILE A 28 -4.55 -15.32 -29.50
N GLN A 29 -5.46 -15.03 -30.44
CA GLN A 29 -6.90 -15.24 -30.30
C GLN A 29 -7.31 -16.73 -30.32
N ASN A 30 -6.54 -17.62 -30.94
CA ASN A 30 -6.83 -19.06 -30.93
C ASN A 30 -6.77 -19.71 -29.53
N LEU A 31 -6.29 -18.99 -28.51
CA LEU A 31 -6.29 -19.41 -27.11
C LEU A 31 -7.28 -18.63 -26.22
N VAL A 32 -7.96 -17.61 -26.75
CA VAL A 32 -8.80 -16.68 -25.98
C VAL A 32 -10.09 -16.38 -26.73
N GLU A 33 -11.23 -16.75 -26.16
CA GLU A 33 -12.56 -16.41 -26.70
C GLU A 33 -12.80 -14.89 -26.61
N CYS A 34 -12.72 -14.19 -27.74
CA CYS A 34 -12.93 -12.74 -27.83
C CYS A 34 -14.37 -12.43 -28.26
N LEU A 35 -15.07 -11.65 -27.44
CA LEU A 35 -16.39 -11.11 -27.77
C LEU A 35 -16.24 -9.72 -28.36
N ALA A 36 -16.83 -9.49 -29.53
CA ALA A 36 -16.87 -8.18 -30.15
C ALA A 36 -18.10 -7.41 -29.65
N PHE A 37 -17.89 -6.15 -29.30
CA PHE A 37 -18.95 -5.22 -28.91
C PHE A 37 -18.97 -4.04 -29.89
N GLU A 38 -20.15 -3.56 -30.25
CA GLU A 38 -20.30 -2.48 -31.24
C GLU A 38 -19.89 -1.11 -30.69
N THR A 39 -19.99 -0.91 -29.38
CA THR A 39 -19.69 0.38 -28.74
C THR A 39 -18.84 0.21 -27.49
N LEU A 40 -18.08 1.25 -27.16
CA LEU A 40 -17.25 1.24 -25.95
C LEU A 40 -18.09 1.31 -24.67
N GLN A 41 -19.25 1.98 -24.72
CA GLN A 41 -20.18 2.07 -23.59
C GLN A 41 -20.80 0.71 -23.26
N SER A 42 -21.16 -0.09 -24.28
CA SER A 42 -21.74 -1.42 -24.08
C SER A 42 -20.75 -2.45 -23.50
N ILE A 43 -19.46 -2.11 -23.40
CA ILE A 43 -18.43 -2.95 -22.78
C ILE A 43 -18.32 -2.68 -21.27
N VAL A 44 -18.58 -1.45 -20.82
CA VAL A 44 -18.28 -1.01 -19.45
C VAL A 44 -19.07 -1.81 -18.42
N GLU A 45 -20.38 -1.97 -18.62
CA GLU A 45 -21.23 -2.70 -17.68
C GLU A 45 -20.90 -4.20 -17.59
N PRO A 46 -20.78 -4.94 -18.72
CA PRO A 46 -20.35 -6.34 -18.69
C PRO A 46 -18.96 -6.52 -18.05
N LEU A 47 -18.05 -5.57 -18.26
CA LEU A 47 -16.70 -5.61 -17.70
C LEU A 47 -16.70 -5.44 -16.18
N LYS A 48 -17.51 -4.51 -15.65
CA LYS A 48 -17.65 -4.29 -14.21
C LYS A 48 -18.34 -5.46 -13.51
N ASN A 49 -19.42 -5.95 -14.10
CA ASN A 49 -20.22 -7.04 -13.54
C ASN A 49 -19.62 -8.43 -13.79
N ARG A 50 -18.51 -8.52 -14.52
CA ARG A 50 -17.89 -9.77 -14.99
C ARG A 50 -18.91 -10.70 -15.64
N GLU A 51 -19.83 -10.11 -16.40
CA GLU A 51 -20.88 -10.83 -17.08
C GLU A 51 -20.26 -11.76 -18.13
N ASN A 52 -20.80 -12.97 -18.25
CA ASN A 52 -20.33 -14.01 -19.17
C ASN A 52 -18.84 -14.38 -19.01
N GLY A 53 -18.26 -14.16 -17.83
CA GLY A 53 -16.86 -14.48 -17.57
C GLY A 53 -15.86 -13.54 -18.25
N LEU A 54 -16.29 -12.33 -18.65
CA LEU A 54 -15.42 -11.32 -19.26
C LEU A 54 -14.30 -10.92 -18.27
N LYS A 55 -13.06 -11.31 -18.58
CA LYS A 55 -11.89 -11.08 -17.71
C LYS A 55 -11.21 -9.73 -17.94
N GLY A 56 -11.44 -9.12 -19.09
CA GLY A 56 -10.76 -7.90 -19.50
C GLY A 56 -11.22 -7.46 -20.88
N VAL A 57 -10.81 -6.28 -21.29
CA VAL A 57 -11.07 -5.75 -22.63
C VAL A 57 -9.79 -5.22 -23.24
N LEU A 58 -9.68 -5.32 -24.56
CA LEU A 58 -8.59 -4.75 -25.35
C LEU A 58 -9.11 -3.47 -26.01
N VAL A 59 -8.59 -2.33 -25.58
CA VAL A 59 -8.99 -1.01 -26.07
C VAL A 59 -7.75 -0.17 -26.34
N ASP A 60 -7.84 0.69 -27.35
CA ASP A 60 -6.80 1.65 -27.68
C ASP A 60 -6.53 2.62 -26.51
N THR A 61 -5.25 2.91 -26.24
CA THR A 61 -4.84 3.72 -25.08
C THR A 61 -5.34 5.17 -25.11
N TYR A 62 -5.51 5.76 -26.29
CA TYR A 62 -6.04 7.12 -26.45
C TYR A 62 -7.53 7.14 -26.18
N VAL A 63 -8.26 6.15 -26.71
CA VAL A 63 -9.71 5.98 -26.50
C VAL A 63 -10.03 5.66 -25.04
N ALA A 64 -9.26 4.75 -24.43
CA ALA A 64 -9.44 4.39 -23.03
C ALA A 64 -9.11 5.56 -22.08
N GLY A 65 -8.17 6.43 -22.47
CA GLY A 65 -7.80 7.62 -21.72
C GLY A 65 -8.85 8.75 -21.74
N GLU A 66 -9.71 8.78 -22.76
CA GLU A 66 -10.80 9.75 -22.86
C GLU A 66 -12.01 9.35 -21.99
N MET A 67 -12.27 8.05 -21.85
CA MET A 67 -13.41 7.55 -21.09
C MET A 67 -13.14 7.49 -19.59
N LYS A 68 -13.95 8.23 -18.83
CA LYS A 68 -13.86 8.28 -17.36
C LYS A 68 -14.23 6.94 -16.73
N GLU A 69 -15.08 6.17 -17.39
CA GLU A 69 -15.59 4.90 -16.92
C GLU A 69 -14.47 3.85 -16.81
N PHE A 70 -13.50 3.88 -17.73
CA PHE A 70 -12.30 3.03 -17.70
C PHE A 70 -11.24 3.50 -16.70
N SER A 71 -11.36 4.73 -16.19
CA SER A 71 -10.49 5.31 -15.17
C SER A 71 -11.02 5.12 -13.74
N SER A 72 -12.06 4.30 -13.55
CA SER A 72 -12.61 3.99 -12.23
C SER A 72 -11.68 3.09 -11.41
N GLU A 73 -11.69 3.20 -10.08
CA GLU A 73 -10.83 2.41 -9.17
C GLU A 73 -11.05 0.88 -9.28
N GLU A 74 -12.18 0.47 -9.87
CA GLU A 74 -12.56 -0.92 -10.08
C GLU A 74 -11.85 -1.58 -11.28
N LEU A 75 -11.39 -0.77 -12.24
CA LEU A 75 -10.78 -1.21 -13.48
C LEU A 75 -9.32 -0.76 -13.52
N ARG A 76 -8.42 -1.65 -13.93
CA ARG A 76 -7.01 -1.30 -14.13
C ARG A 76 -6.50 -1.73 -15.49
N VAL A 77 -5.54 -0.97 -15.99
CA VAL A 77 -4.69 -1.40 -17.11
C VAL A 77 -3.80 -2.54 -16.62
N ASN A 78 -3.87 -3.70 -17.27
CA ASN A 78 -3.02 -4.84 -16.90
C ASN A 78 -1.70 -4.84 -17.68
N LYS A 79 -1.77 -4.49 -18.96
CA LYS A 79 -0.63 -4.47 -19.87
C LYS A 79 -0.95 -3.49 -21.00
N ILE A 80 0.02 -2.66 -21.37
CA ILE A 80 -0.02 -1.94 -22.64
C ILE A 80 0.72 -2.81 -23.65
N ILE A 81 0.06 -3.11 -24.76
CA ILE A 81 0.69 -3.82 -25.87
C ILE A 81 1.22 -2.75 -26.81
N ASP A 82 2.54 -2.60 -26.86
CA ASP A 82 3.20 -1.64 -27.72
C ASP A 82 3.09 -2.12 -29.17
N HIS A 83 1.99 -1.73 -29.82
CA HIS A 83 1.74 -1.98 -31.23
C HIS A 83 1.80 -0.65 -31.96
N ASN A 84 2.47 -0.62 -33.11
CA ASN A 84 2.51 0.54 -33.99
C ASN A 84 1.14 0.73 -34.68
N SER A 85 0.14 1.16 -33.92
CA SER A 85 -1.14 1.59 -34.44
C SER A 85 -0.98 2.95 -35.11
N TYR A 86 -1.14 2.99 -36.43
CA TYR A 86 -1.17 4.24 -37.19
C TYR A 86 -2.62 4.68 -37.40
N TYR A 87 -2.95 5.89 -36.95
CA TYR A 87 -4.21 6.54 -37.32
C TYR A 87 -4.06 7.18 -38.70
N GLY A 88 -5.02 6.89 -39.57
CA GLY A 88 -5.06 7.41 -40.92
C GLY A 88 -6.46 7.86 -41.29
N VAL A 89 -6.55 8.70 -42.32
CA VAL A 89 -7.81 9.10 -42.93
C VAL A 89 -8.06 8.19 -44.13
N VAL A 90 -9.23 7.56 -44.17
CA VAL A 90 -9.64 6.70 -45.28
C VAL A 90 -10.62 7.48 -46.15
N PHE A 91 -10.29 7.63 -47.43
CA PHE A 91 -11.17 8.25 -48.41
C PHE A 91 -12.09 7.18 -49.01
N GLY A 92 -13.40 7.40 -48.94
CA GLY A 92 -14.36 6.62 -49.70
C GLY A 92 -14.27 6.91 -51.20
N GLY A 93 -14.78 5.99 -52.03
CA GLY A 93 -14.83 6.16 -53.48
C GLY A 93 -15.55 7.44 -53.91
N GLY A 94 -15.21 7.96 -55.09
CA GLY A 94 -15.78 9.20 -55.64
C GLY A 94 -14.78 10.34 -55.68
N ARG A 95 -15.27 11.59 -55.66
CA ARG A 95 -14.45 12.82 -55.81
C ARG A 95 -13.36 12.98 -54.74
N LEU A 96 -13.56 12.39 -53.56
CA LEU A 96 -12.60 12.40 -52.45
C LEU A 96 -11.44 11.40 -52.63
N SER A 97 -11.61 10.44 -53.55
CA SER A 97 -10.56 9.49 -53.93
C SER A 97 -9.73 9.98 -55.13
N GLU A 98 -10.00 11.17 -55.64
CA GLU A 98 -9.19 11.75 -56.71
C GLU A 98 -7.78 12.06 -56.18
N LYS A 99 -6.75 11.68 -56.95
CA LYS A 99 -5.34 11.85 -56.57
C LYS A 99 -4.99 13.29 -56.18
N ASN A 100 -5.61 14.27 -56.84
CA ASN A 100 -5.38 15.69 -56.57
C ASN A 100 -5.84 16.08 -55.16
N PHE A 101 -6.97 15.54 -54.71
CA PHE A 101 -7.49 15.78 -53.36
C PHE A 101 -6.64 15.07 -52.31
N GLN A 102 -6.26 13.81 -52.58
CA GLN A 102 -5.38 13.05 -51.69
C GLN A 102 -4.03 13.74 -51.48
N HIS A 103 -3.38 14.19 -52.56
CA HIS A 103 -2.12 14.93 -52.46
C HIS A 103 -2.27 16.25 -51.70
N CYS A 104 -3.32 17.03 -51.98
CA CYS A 104 -3.58 18.27 -51.25
C CYS A 104 -3.80 18.02 -49.75
N PHE A 105 -4.54 16.96 -49.41
CA PHE A 105 -4.77 16.58 -48.02
C PHE A 105 -3.49 16.08 -47.34
N GLU A 106 -2.68 15.30 -48.05
CA GLU A 106 -1.38 14.82 -47.58
C GLU A 106 -0.42 16.00 -47.31
N ASP A 107 -0.29 16.93 -48.24
CA ASP A 107 0.52 18.14 -48.09
C ASP A 107 0.06 19.00 -46.91
N TYR A 108 -1.26 19.15 -46.75
CA TYR A 108 -1.83 19.83 -45.60
C TYR A 108 -1.48 19.11 -44.29
N PHE A 109 -1.63 17.79 -44.25
CA PHE A 109 -1.34 17.00 -43.06
C PHE A 109 0.16 17.06 -42.70
N LEU A 110 1.05 16.90 -43.67
CA LEU A 110 2.50 16.98 -43.49
C LEU A 110 2.94 18.38 -43.02
N SER A 111 2.39 19.44 -43.61
CA SER A 111 2.73 20.82 -43.20
C SER A 111 2.17 21.22 -41.82
N LYS A 112 1.10 20.56 -41.35
CA LYS A 112 0.46 20.82 -40.05
C LYS A 112 0.66 19.73 -39.02
N GLN A 113 1.47 18.71 -39.31
CA GLN A 113 1.64 17.52 -38.47
C GLN A 113 1.97 17.86 -37.02
N ALA A 114 2.91 18.79 -36.79
CA ALA A 114 3.28 19.19 -35.43
C ALA A 114 2.12 19.83 -34.66
N HIS A 115 1.30 20.64 -35.33
CA HIS A 115 0.12 21.27 -34.72
C HIS A 115 -0.98 20.24 -34.44
N ILE A 116 -1.23 19.32 -35.39
CA ILE A 116 -2.19 18.22 -35.21
C ILE A 116 -1.78 17.35 -34.02
N PHE A 117 -0.50 16.99 -33.91
CA PHE A 117 0.00 16.18 -32.81
C PHE A 117 -0.12 16.90 -31.46
N GLN A 118 0.14 18.21 -31.42
CA GLN A 118 -0.07 19.02 -30.21
C GLN A 118 -1.54 19.07 -29.81
N GLU A 119 -2.45 19.22 -30.76
CA GLU A 119 -3.88 19.25 -30.49
C GLU A 119 -4.37 17.91 -29.94
N VAL A 120 -3.98 16.79 -30.55
CA VAL A 120 -4.29 15.44 -30.04
C VAL A 120 -3.75 15.28 -28.62
N LYS A 121 -2.50 15.67 -28.35
CA LYS A 121 -1.90 15.59 -27.01
C LYS A 121 -2.61 16.45 -25.96
N LYS A 122 -3.23 17.56 -26.38
CA LYS A 122 -3.96 18.45 -25.47
C LYS A 122 -5.32 17.88 -25.06
N HIS A 123 -5.99 17.18 -25.97
CA HIS A 123 -7.34 16.63 -25.74
C HIS A 123 -7.35 15.18 -25.32
N THR A 124 -6.22 14.46 -25.46
CA THR A 124 -6.12 13.05 -25.06
C THR A 124 -5.06 12.88 -23.98
N THR A 125 -5.41 12.11 -22.95
CA THR A 125 -4.45 11.67 -21.93
C THR A 125 -4.32 10.16 -22.05
N PRO A 126 -3.36 9.63 -22.84
CA PRO A 126 -3.25 8.20 -23.03
C PRO A 126 -3.00 7.52 -21.68
N MET A 127 -3.65 6.37 -21.48
CA MET A 127 -3.41 5.57 -20.28
C MET A 127 -1.92 5.22 -20.17
N LYS A 128 -1.37 5.34 -18.96
CA LYS A 128 0.03 5.01 -18.68
C LYS A 128 0.14 3.58 -18.20
N GLU A 129 1.28 2.96 -18.45
CA GLU A 129 1.60 1.68 -17.83
C GLU A 129 1.54 1.82 -16.30
N PRO A 130 0.94 0.86 -15.59
CA PRO A 130 1.02 0.82 -14.14
C PRO A 130 2.50 0.75 -13.73
N LYS A 131 2.92 1.63 -12.83
CA LYS A 131 4.30 1.63 -12.31
C LYS A 131 4.62 0.36 -11.51
N GLU A 132 3.58 -0.30 -10.99
CA GLU A 132 3.70 -1.47 -10.14
C GLU A 132 2.81 -2.60 -10.64
N SER A 133 3.27 -3.84 -10.41
CA SER A 133 2.50 -5.01 -10.77
C SER A 133 1.22 -5.09 -9.95
N ALA A 134 0.18 -5.58 -10.62
CA ALA A 134 -1.07 -6.10 -10.07
C ALA A 134 -1.06 -6.62 -8.64
N ALA A 135 -0.05 -7.43 -8.32
CA ALA A 135 0.10 -8.12 -7.05
C ALA A 135 0.71 -7.19 -6.00
N VAL A 136 1.62 -6.32 -6.42
CA VAL A 136 2.30 -5.34 -5.55
C VAL A 136 1.31 -4.30 -5.07
N GLU A 137 0.53 -3.66 -5.94
CA GLU A 137 -0.47 -2.65 -5.53
C GLU A 137 -1.58 -3.24 -4.65
N ARG A 138 -2.04 -4.46 -4.96
CA ARG A 138 -3.00 -5.18 -4.09
C ARG A 138 -2.40 -5.52 -2.74
N SER A 139 -1.13 -5.95 -2.69
CA SER A 139 -0.45 -6.25 -1.42
C SER A 139 -0.15 -4.98 -0.62
N SER A 140 0.33 -3.91 -1.27
CA SER A 140 0.59 -2.61 -0.66
C SER A 140 -0.68 -1.99 -0.12
N GLY A 141 -1.82 -2.09 -0.83
CA GLY A 141 -3.13 -1.65 -0.34
C GLY A 141 -3.69 -2.50 0.80
N LEU A 142 -3.36 -3.80 0.85
CA LEU A 142 -3.71 -4.70 1.96
C LEU A 142 -2.90 -4.44 3.23
N PHE A 143 -1.69 -3.89 3.09
CA PHE A 143 -0.80 -3.51 4.20
C PHE A 143 -0.73 -1.99 4.42
N ASP A 144 -1.55 -1.20 3.73
CA ASP A 144 -1.58 0.25 3.91
C ASP A 144 -2.23 0.59 5.25
N ALA A 145 -1.61 1.49 6.01
CA ALA A 145 -2.03 1.91 7.34
C ALA A 145 -3.42 2.57 7.36
N LYS A 146 -3.91 3.01 6.19
CA LYS A 146 -5.25 3.56 5.99
C LYS A 146 -6.31 2.53 5.55
N SER A 147 -5.93 1.30 5.24
CA SER A 147 -6.91 0.31 4.80
C SER A 147 -7.77 -0.17 5.97
N PRO A 148 -9.11 -0.24 5.81
CA PRO A 148 -10.02 -0.64 6.89
C PRO A 148 -9.80 -2.11 7.30
N LEU A 149 -9.31 -2.96 6.39
CA LEU A 149 -8.97 -4.35 6.70
C LEU A 149 -7.77 -4.47 7.64
N PHE A 150 -6.70 -3.70 7.40
CA PHE A 150 -5.51 -3.72 8.25
C PHE A 150 -5.80 -3.15 9.64
N GLN A 151 -6.55 -2.05 9.72
CA GLN A 151 -6.97 -1.46 11.00
C GLN A 151 -7.84 -2.43 11.80
N ASN A 152 -8.84 -3.05 11.17
CA ASN A 152 -9.68 -4.03 11.83
C ASN A 152 -8.89 -5.26 12.31
N ALA A 153 -7.91 -5.73 11.53
CA ALA A 153 -7.06 -6.83 11.93
C ALA A 153 -6.15 -6.47 13.12
N ILE A 154 -5.57 -5.26 13.13
CA ILE A 154 -4.75 -4.77 14.25
C ILE A 154 -5.59 -4.61 15.52
N TYR A 155 -6.74 -3.95 15.44
CA TYR A 155 -7.61 -3.77 16.61
C TYR A 155 -8.11 -5.12 17.14
N SER A 156 -8.40 -6.07 16.26
CA SER A 156 -8.74 -7.45 16.64
C SER A 156 -7.59 -8.15 17.37
N CYS A 157 -6.35 -8.04 16.86
CA CYS A 157 -5.18 -8.62 17.49
C CYS A 157 -4.90 -8.00 18.87
N ILE A 158 -4.96 -6.67 18.98
CA ILE A 158 -4.79 -5.96 20.25
C ILE A 158 -5.88 -6.36 21.24
N GLY A 159 -7.14 -6.43 20.79
CA GLY A 159 -8.27 -6.85 21.63
C GLY A 159 -8.11 -8.27 22.16
N MET A 160 -7.72 -9.21 21.30
CA MET A 160 -7.49 -10.61 21.69
C MET A 160 -6.31 -10.74 22.67
N LEU A 161 -5.22 -9.98 22.44
CA LEU A 161 -4.05 -9.99 23.32
C LEU A 161 -4.42 -9.46 24.71
N LEU A 162 -5.13 -8.32 24.77
CA LEU A 162 -5.62 -7.74 26.02
C LEU A 162 -6.55 -8.69 26.77
N PHE A 163 -7.47 -9.34 26.05
CA PHE A 163 -8.39 -10.32 26.61
C PHE A 163 -7.63 -11.50 27.24
N PHE A 164 -6.65 -12.08 26.54
CA PHE A 164 -5.85 -13.17 27.10
C PHE A 164 -5.02 -12.75 28.31
N THR A 165 -4.44 -11.54 28.30
CA THR A 165 -3.75 -11.02 29.50
C THR A 165 -4.71 -10.79 30.66
N ALA A 166 -5.91 -10.26 30.42
CA ALA A 166 -6.90 -10.06 31.48
C ALA A 166 -7.37 -11.40 32.06
N CYS A 167 -7.68 -12.39 31.21
CA CYS A 167 -8.01 -13.74 31.65
C CYS A 167 -6.87 -14.40 32.42
N GLY A 168 -5.62 -14.23 31.97
CA GLY A 168 -4.44 -14.73 32.67
C GLY A 168 -4.27 -14.11 34.05
N ILE A 169 -4.44 -12.79 34.18
CA ILE A 169 -4.38 -12.09 35.46
C ILE A 169 -5.53 -12.51 36.37
N ILE A 170 -6.77 -12.59 35.87
CA ILE A 170 -7.93 -13.04 36.66
C ILE A 170 -7.74 -14.49 37.14
N TRP A 171 -7.17 -15.35 36.31
CA TRP A 171 -6.87 -16.73 36.67
C TRP A 171 -5.78 -16.82 37.74
N ASP A 172 -4.68 -16.07 37.58
CA ASP A 172 -3.58 -16.08 38.55
C ASP A 172 -4.02 -15.49 39.90
N TYR A 173 -4.72 -14.35 39.87
CA TYR A 173 -5.12 -13.62 41.07
C TYR A 173 -6.34 -14.23 41.77
N GLY A 174 -7.30 -14.76 41.00
CA GLY A 174 -8.54 -15.33 41.51
C GLY A 174 -8.43 -16.82 41.80
N TYR A 175 -7.94 -17.62 40.85
CA TYR A 175 -7.90 -19.06 40.98
C TYR A 175 -6.62 -19.52 41.69
N MET A 176 -5.44 -19.11 41.21
CA MET A 176 -4.17 -19.61 41.76
C MET A 176 -3.90 -19.10 43.18
N ARG A 177 -4.23 -17.84 43.50
CA ARG A 177 -4.05 -17.32 44.87
C ARG A 177 -5.08 -17.84 45.87
N HIS A 178 -6.33 -18.10 45.45
CA HIS A 178 -7.32 -18.70 46.35
C HIS A 178 -6.99 -20.17 46.64
N TRP A 179 -6.45 -20.91 45.65
CA TRP A 179 -5.99 -22.28 45.83
C TRP A 179 -4.66 -22.36 46.59
N LYS A 180 -3.70 -21.45 46.35
CA LYS A 180 -2.49 -21.34 47.17
C LYS A 180 -2.80 -20.99 48.61
N LYS A 181 -3.71 -20.05 48.88
CA LYS A 181 -4.16 -19.76 50.25
C LYS A 181 -4.84 -20.95 50.91
N LYS A 182 -5.65 -21.74 50.17
CA LYS A 182 -6.24 -22.96 50.74
C LYS A 182 -5.20 -24.06 51.02
N ALA A 183 -4.27 -24.28 50.09
CA ALA A 183 -3.18 -25.23 50.26
C ALA A 183 -2.22 -24.81 51.38
N GLU A 184 -1.85 -23.52 51.44
CA GLU A 184 -1.03 -22.95 52.53
C GLU A 184 -1.75 -23.03 53.87
N MET A 185 -3.07 -22.85 53.95
CA MET A 185 -3.82 -22.95 55.21
C MET A 185 -4.00 -24.40 55.67
N ASP A 186 -4.26 -25.35 54.76
CA ASP A 186 -4.23 -26.79 55.05
C ASP A 186 -2.82 -27.25 55.48
N GLU A 187 -1.77 -26.71 54.86
CA GLU A 187 -0.38 -27.00 55.21
C GLU A 187 0.03 -26.32 56.53
N LEU A 188 -0.46 -25.11 56.84
CA LEU A 188 -0.22 -24.40 58.12
C LEU A 188 -0.92 -25.06 59.30
N GLU A 189 -2.13 -25.60 59.10
CA GLU A 189 -2.89 -26.31 60.14
C GLU A 189 -2.28 -27.70 60.41
N LEU A 190 -1.61 -28.30 59.43
CA LEU A 190 -0.80 -29.52 59.56
C LEU A 190 0.63 -29.26 60.11
N LEU A 191 1.23 -28.10 59.78
CA LEU A 191 2.53 -27.60 60.26
C LEU A 191 2.37 -26.67 61.47
N GLY A 192 1.76 -27.15 62.54
CA GLY A 192 2.03 -26.65 63.90
C GLY A 192 3.47 -26.98 64.35
N GLY A 193 4.47 -26.66 63.52
CA GLY A 193 5.85 -27.11 63.63
C GLY A 193 6.88 -26.14 63.00
N PRO A 194 8.19 -26.42 63.17
CA PRO A 194 9.30 -25.44 63.15
C PRO A 194 9.55 -24.67 61.84
N GLY A 195 8.81 -24.93 60.77
CA GLY A 195 8.91 -24.20 59.49
C GLY A 195 8.31 -22.79 59.55
N TYR A 196 7.27 -22.58 60.36
CA TYR A 196 6.61 -21.27 60.51
C TYR A 196 7.54 -20.23 61.15
N GLU A 197 8.35 -20.63 62.13
CA GLU A 197 9.30 -19.74 62.79
C GLU A 197 10.47 -19.34 61.89
N MET A 198 10.91 -20.25 61.00
CA MET A 198 11.95 -19.98 60.00
C MET A 198 11.47 -18.95 58.95
N ALA A 199 10.25 -19.10 58.44
CA ALA A 199 9.68 -18.17 57.47
C ALA A 199 9.50 -16.76 58.06
N LYS A 200 9.06 -16.68 59.33
CA LYS A 200 8.93 -15.41 60.04
C LYS A 200 10.27 -14.71 60.24
N ARG A 201 11.32 -15.44 60.64
CA ARG A 201 12.67 -14.87 60.79
C ARG A 201 13.24 -14.34 59.48
N ASN A 202 12.99 -15.02 58.36
CA ASN A 202 13.44 -14.55 57.04
C ASN A 202 12.71 -13.27 56.62
N LEU A 203 11.41 -13.15 56.92
CA LEU A 203 10.65 -11.91 56.69
C LEU A 203 11.17 -10.75 57.55
N ASP A 204 11.36 -10.97 58.85
CA ASP A 204 11.91 -9.96 59.77
C ASP A 204 13.33 -9.52 59.34
N MET A 205 14.14 -10.46 58.82
CA MET A 205 15.46 -10.16 58.26
C MET A 205 15.39 -9.33 56.97
N MET A 206 14.44 -9.61 56.07
CA MET A 206 14.26 -8.80 54.86
C MET A 206 13.80 -7.38 55.17
N ASP A 207 12.94 -7.21 56.17
CA ASP A 207 12.44 -5.89 56.58
C ASP A 207 13.59 -5.03 57.16
N SER A 208 14.46 -5.64 57.97
CA SER A 208 15.68 -4.99 58.47
C SER A 208 16.64 -4.57 57.34
N LEU A 209 16.83 -5.43 56.33
CA LEU A 209 17.68 -5.10 55.18
C LEU A 209 17.10 -3.97 54.32
N MET A 210 15.76 -3.95 54.19
CA MET A 210 15.06 -2.91 53.45
C MET A 210 15.18 -1.56 54.16
N GLN A 211 15.13 -1.54 55.49
CA GLN A 211 15.34 -0.33 56.29
C GLN A 211 16.76 0.24 56.11
N GLU A 212 17.79 -0.61 56.17
CA GLU A 212 19.19 -0.16 55.97
C GLU A 212 19.41 0.45 54.59
N VAL A 213 18.82 -0.16 53.54
CA VAL A 213 18.91 0.37 52.18
C VAL A 213 18.21 1.73 52.08
N GLN A 214 17.03 1.86 52.69
CA GLN A 214 16.29 3.13 52.69
C GLN A 214 17.08 4.24 53.41
N GLU A 215 17.63 3.95 54.58
CA GLU A 215 18.47 4.90 55.32
C GLU A 215 19.72 5.30 54.53
N PHE A 216 20.35 4.37 53.81
CA PHE A 216 21.48 4.68 52.94
C PHE A 216 21.09 5.64 51.81
N TYR A 217 19.95 5.39 51.16
CA TYR A 217 19.43 6.26 50.10
C TYR A 217 19.14 7.68 50.59
N ASP A 218 18.48 7.80 51.75
CA ASP A 218 18.13 9.09 52.32
C ASP A 218 19.40 9.88 52.71
N ASN A 219 20.38 9.19 53.31
CA ASN A 219 21.64 9.81 53.72
C ASN A 219 22.52 10.19 52.52
N TRP A 220 22.51 9.38 51.45
CA TRP A 220 23.20 9.68 50.20
C TRP A 220 22.63 10.92 49.51
N THR A 221 21.29 10.98 49.43
CA THR A 221 20.59 12.11 48.80
C THR A 221 20.89 13.41 49.53
N LYS A 222 20.81 13.38 50.87
CA LYS A 222 21.15 14.55 51.70
C LYS A 222 22.60 15.02 51.50
N ARG A 223 23.56 14.10 51.40
CA ARG A 223 24.96 14.47 51.14
C ARG A 223 25.17 15.06 49.75
N LEU A 224 24.46 14.56 48.73
CA LEU A 224 24.53 15.13 47.39
C LEU A 224 23.98 16.56 47.36
N ASP A 225 22.88 16.81 48.05
CA ASP A 225 22.31 18.16 48.15
C ASP A 225 23.29 19.13 48.86
N GLU A 226 23.89 18.71 49.97
CA GLU A 226 24.89 19.51 50.70
C GLU A 226 26.13 19.84 49.85
N ILE A 227 26.60 18.90 49.02
CA ILE A 227 27.74 19.13 48.11
C ILE A 227 27.34 20.09 46.99
N THR A 228 26.14 19.93 46.45
CA THR A 228 25.62 20.78 45.37
C THR A 228 25.45 22.22 45.84
N GLU A 229 24.88 22.42 47.03
CA GLU A 229 24.70 23.75 47.62
C GLU A 229 26.05 24.44 47.89
N LYS A 230 27.03 23.72 48.45
CA LYS A 230 28.39 24.25 48.66
C LYS A 230 29.06 24.64 47.34
N HIS A 231 28.89 23.83 46.30
CA HIS A 231 29.47 24.13 44.99
C HIS A 231 28.88 25.41 44.39
N ASP A 232 27.57 25.60 44.52
CA ASP A 232 26.88 26.82 44.08
C ASP A 232 27.33 28.06 44.86
N GLU A 233 27.55 27.93 46.17
CA GLU A 233 28.11 29.01 47.00
C GLU A 233 29.54 29.38 46.59
N GLU A 234 30.40 28.39 46.36
CA GLU A 234 31.77 28.60 45.89
C GLU A 234 31.80 29.29 44.52
N GLN A 235 30.94 28.90 43.57
CA GLN A 235 30.81 29.56 42.27
C GLN A 235 30.33 31.01 42.40
N ARG A 236 29.39 31.29 43.33
CA ARG A 236 28.92 32.66 43.62
C ARG A 236 30.02 33.53 44.24
N LEU A 237 30.88 32.97 45.08
CA LEU A 237 32.03 33.69 45.64
C LEU A 237 33.11 33.95 44.57
N GLN A 238 33.43 32.96 43.73
CA GLN A 238 34.40 33.13 42.64
C GLN A 238 33.95 34.15 41.60
N SER A 239 32.65 34.20 41.27
CA SER A 239 32.10 35.20 40.34
C SER A 239 32.11 36.62 40.90
N LYS A 240 31.98 36.79 42.23
CA LYS A 240 32.14 38.09 42.91
C LYS A 240 33.59 38.56 42.97
N LEU A 241 34.56 37.65 43.11
CA LEU A 241 36.00 37.96 43.13
C LEU A 241 36.59 38.30 41.74
N LYS A 242 35.92 37.92 40.65
CA LYS A 242 36.32 38.23 39.26
C LYS A 242 35.77 39.56 38.71
N LYS A 243 35.09 40.35 39.54
CA LYS A 243 34.59 41.70 39.23
C LYS A 243 35.41 42.76 39.95
#